data_AF-A0A450UBC1-F1
#
_entry.id   AF-A0A450UBC1-F1
#
_cell.length_a   1.000
_cell.length_b   1.000
_cell.length_c   1.000
_cell.angle_alpha   90.00
_cell.angle_beta   90.00
_cell.angle_gamma   90.00
#
_symmetry.space_group_name_H-M   'P 1'
#
loop_
_entity.id
_entity.type
_entity.pdbx_description
1 polymer ?
#
loop_
_entity_poly.entity_id
_entity_poly.type
_entity_poly.pdbx_seq_one_letter_code
_entity_poly.pdbx_strand_id
1 'polypeptide(L)' 'MLFVNTFFFGSVLILALLLFLPVSKLMWVLSVRRVERRLGRALTDRERQGQLSRARFLAIFVVLVFSFLFNYRLL' A
#
# COMPACT_ATOMS: atom_id res chain seq x y z
N MET A 1 -19.62 10.20 -22.12
CA MET A 1 -19.80 9.44 -20.85
C MET A 1 -18.81 8.28 -20.74
N LEU A 2 -18.72 7.36 -21.71
CA LEU A 2 -17.78 6.22 -21.68
C LEU A 2 -16.29 6.64 -21.62
N PHE A 3 -15.87 7.63 -22.42
CA PHE A 3 -14.47 8.07 -22.46
C PHE A 3 -13.94 8.57 -21.11
N VAL A 4 -14.74 9.39 -20.41
CA VAL A 4 -14.39 9.94 -19.09
C VAL A 4 -14.26 8.81 -18.05
N ASN A 5 -15.13 7.81 -18.13
CA ASN A 5 -15.10 6.66 -17.22
C ASN A 5 -13.84 5.80 -17.44
N THR A 6 -13.47 5.54 -18.70
CA THR A 6 -12.23 4.81 -19.02
C THR A 6 -10.99 5.55 -18.55
N PHE A 7 -10.94 6.87 -18.77
CA PHE A 7 -9.82 7.69 -18.31
C PHE A 7 -9.70 7.68 -16.78
N PHE A 8 -10.83 7.82 -16.07
CA PHE A 8 -10.88 7.77 -14.60
C PHE A 8 -10.36 6.43 -14.05
N PHE A 9 -10.85 5.30 -14.53
CA PHE A 9 -10.38 4.00 -14.05
C PHE A 9 -8.91 3.74 -14.43
N GLY A 10 -8.49 4.19 -15.61
CA GLY A 10 -7.09 4.12 -16.04
C GLY A 10 -6.16 4.91 -15.13
N SER A 11 -6.50 6.15 -14.80
CA SER A 11 -5.69 7.00 -13.92
C SER A 11 -5.67 6.48 -12.48
N VAL A 12 -6.76 5.91 -11.98
CA VAL A 12 -6.82 5.21 -10.68
C VAL A 12 -5.86 4.02 -10.66
N LEU A 13 -5.88 3.16 -11.69
CA LEU A 13 -5.01 1.98 -11.77
C LEU A 13 -3.53 2.36 -11.87
N ILE A 14 -3.19 3.35 -12.71
CA ILE A 14 -1.81 3.83 -12.86
C ILE A 14 -1.28 4.36 -11.52
N LEU A 15 -2.06 5.22 -10.86
CA LEU A 15 -1.69 5.78 -9.58
C LEU A 15 -1.56 4.68 -8.51
N ALA A 16 -2.44 3.68 -8.54
CA ALA A 16 -2.39 2.58 -7.60
C ALA A 16 -1.11 1.73 -7.77
N LEU A 17 -0.73 1.43 -9.01
CA LEU A 17 0.52 0.72 -9.29
C LEU A 17 1.74 1.51 -8.82
N LEU A 18 1.76 2.83 -9.06
CA LEU A 18 2.86 3.70 -8.64
C LEU A 18 3.03 3.76 -7.11
N LEU A 19 1.92 3.85 -6.39
CA LEU A 19 1.91 3.98 -4.93
C LEU A 19 2.13 2.66 -4.20
N PHE A 20 1.85 1.52 -4.83
CA PHE A 20 1.94 0.21 -4.18
C PHE A 20 3.31 -0.06 -3.55
N LEU A 21 4.40 0.21 -4.27
CA LEU A 21 5.76 -0.03 -3.78
C LEU A 21 6.14 0.84 -2.56
N PRO A 22 6.06 2.19 -2.61
CA PRO A 22 6.42 3.01 -1.47
C PRO A 22 5.50 2.77 -0.26
N VAL A 23 4.19 2.61 -0.47
CA VAL A 23 3.24 2.38 0.63
C VAL A 23 3.48 1.02 1.28
N SER A 24 3.68 -0.05 0.49
CA SER A 24 4.02 -1.37 1.03
C SER A 24 5.30 -1.34 1.88
N LYS A 25 6.32 -0.61 1.41
CA LYS A 25 7.60 -0.46 2.13
C LYS A 25 7.42 0.31 3.45
N LEU A 26 6.67 1.41 3.44
CA LEU A 26 6.37 2.18 4.64
C LEU A 26 5.62 1.34 5.67
N MET A 27 4.55 0.66 5.25
CA MET A 27 3.76 -0.21 6.12
C MET A 27 4.60 -1.33 6.72
N TRP A 28 5.48 -1.96 5.92
CA TRP A 28 6.39 -3.00 6.38
C TRP A 28 7.36 -2.49 7.44
N VAL A 29 8.05 -1.38 7.18
CA VAL A 29 9.02 -0.80 8.13
C VAL A 29 8.34 -0.43 9.45
N LEU A 30 7.15 0.18 9.40
CA LEU A 30 6.38 0.52 10.58
C LEU A 30 5.96 -0.73 11.36
N SER A 31 5.50 -1.77 10.66
CA SER A 31 5.10 -3.04 11.29
C SER A 31 6.28 -3.74 11.97
N VAL A 32 7.42 -3.84 11.28
CA VAL A 32 8.66 -4.43 11.82
C VAL A 32 9.11 -3.67 13.07
N ARG A 33 9.23 -2.34 12.98
CA ARG A 33 9.66 -1.51 14.13
C ARG A 33 8.71 -1.63 15.31
N ARG A 34 7.39 -1.70 15.07
CA ARG A 34 6.38 -1.88 16.12
C ARG A 34 6.57 -3.21 16.83
N VAL A 35 6.80 -4.28 16.08
CA VAL A 35 6.95 -5.64 16.64
C VAL A 35 8.28 -5.81 17.35
N GLU A 36 9.39 -5.33 16.78
CA GLU A 36 10.72 -5.37 17.42
C GLU A 36 10.73 -4.62 18.75
N ARG A 37 10.10 -3.43 18.82
CA ARG A 37 9.93 -2.69 20.08
C ARG A 37 9.11 -3.46 21.11
N ARG A 38 8.07 -4.17 20.67
CA ARG A 38 7.21 -4.96 21.57
C ARG A 38 7.91 -6.20 22.11
N LEU A 39 8.78 -6.83 21.31
CA LEU A 39 9.50 -8.04 21.67
C LEU A 39 10.83 -7.77 22.38
N GLY A 40 11.37 -6.56 22.28
CA GLY A 40 12.69 -6.21 22.82
C GLY A 40 13.87 -6.87 22.08
N ARG A 41 13.62 -7.40 20.88
CA ARG A 41 14.64 -8.04 20.03
C ARG A 41 14.38 -7.79 18.55
N ALA A 42 15.40 -7.99 17.73
CA ALA A 42 15.25 -8.00 16.28
C ALA A 42 14.36 -9.18 15.83
N LEU A 43 13.60 -8.96 14.76
CA LEU A 43 12.86 -10.02 14.08
C LEU A 43 13.81 -10.88 13.24
N THR A 44 13.57 -12.18 13.22
CA THR A 44 14.22 -13.11 12.29
C THR A 44 13.77 -12.84 10.85
N ASP A 45 14.52 -13.32 9.87
CA ASP A 45 14.19 -13.10 8.45
C ASP A 45 12.83 -13.71 8.05
N ARG A 46 12.47 -14.87 8.63
CA ARG A 46 11.16 -15.48 8.41
C ARG A 46 10.03 -14.60 8.97
N GLU A 47 10.21 -14.04 10.16
CA GLU A 47 9.24 -13.11 10.74
C GLU A 47 9.13 -11.82 9.93
N ARG A 48 10.25 -11.26 9.46
CA ARG A 48 10.27 -10.07 8.59
C ARG A 48 9.56 -10.31 7.26
N GLN A 49 9.75 -11.48 6.66
CA GLN A 49 9.06 -11.87 5.43
C GLN A 49 7.55 -12.01 5.65
N GLY A 50 7.15 -12.57 6.80
CA GLY A 50 5.74 -12.61 7.21
C GLY A 50 5.14 -11.21 7.43
N GLN A 51 5.92 -10.25 7.95
CA GLN A 51 5.49 -8.86 8.03
C GLN A 51 5.39 -8.20 6.64
N LEU A 52 6.30 -8.54 5.72
CA LEU A 52 6.30 -7.99 4.37
C LEU A 52 5.07 -8.43 3.57
N SER A 53 4.69 -9.71 3.64
CA SER A 53 3.49 -10.20 2.96
C SER A 53 2.21 -9.53 3.49
N ARG A 54 2.09 -9.41 4.81
CA ARG A 54 0.98 -8.70 5.46
C ARG A 54 0.92 -7.22 5.08
N ALA A 55 2.07 -6.55 5.06
CA ALA A 55 2.15 -5.15 4.66
C ALA A 55 1.74 -4.94 3.20
N ARG A 56 2.18 -5.80 2.28
CA ARG A 56 1.76 -5.76 0.87
C ARG A 56 0.26 -5.98 0.72
N PHE A 57 -0.30 -6.97 1.43
CA PHE A 57 -1.74 -7.24 1.40
C PHE A 57 -2.56 -6.04 1.84
N LEU A 58 -2.18 -5.41 2.97
CA LEU A 58 -2.85 -4.21 3.45
C LEU A 58 -2.66 -3.01 2.52
N ALA A 59 -1.47 -2.86 1.92
CA ALA A 59 -1.16 -1.77 1.00
C ALA A 59 -2.05 -1.77 -0.25
N ILE A 60 -2.52 -2.94 -0.72
CA ILE A 60 -3.47 -3.02 -1.84
C ILE A 60 -4.72 -2.18 -1.52
N PHE A 61 -5.33 -2.37 -0.35
CA PHE A 61 -6.54 -1.65 0.05
C PHE A 61 -6.29 -0.16 0.20
N VAL A 62 -5.21 0.20 0.92
CA VAL A 62 -4.86 1.60 1.16
C VAL A 62 -4.67 2.33 -0.16
N VAL A 63 -3.90 1.74 -1.06
CA VAL A 63 -3.54 2.38 -2.32
C VAL A 63 -4.73 2.48 -3.27
N LEU A 64 -5.57 1.44 -3.38
CA LEU A 64 -6.80 1.52 -4.17
C LEU A 64 -7.74 2.63 -3.67
N VAL A 65 -7.96 2.71 -2.35
CA VAL A 65 -8.82 3.76 -1.76
C VAL A 65 -8.22 5.14 -1.99
N PHE A 66 -6.93 5.33 -1.75
CA PHE A 66 -6.27 6.62 -1.98
C PHE A 66 -6.30 7.04 -3.44
N SER A 67 -5.99 6.12 -4.37
CA SER A 67 -6.01 6.42 -5.80
C SER A 67 -7.41 6.76 -6.28
N PHE A 68 -8.43 6.05 -5.81
CA PHE A 68 -9.83 6.35 -6.11
C PHE A 68 -10.24 7.73 -5.59
N LEU A 69 -10.02 8.00 -4.29
CA LEU A 69 -10.40 9.28 -3.66
C LEU A 69 -9.66 10.46 -4.27
N PHE A 70 -8.37 10.28 -4.59
CA PHE A 70 -7.56 11.33 -5.21
C PHE A 70 -8.13 11.71 -6.59
N ASN A 71 -8.41 10.72 -7.44
CA ASN A 71 -8.98 10.98 -8.77
C ASN A 71 -10.42 11.49 -8.69
N TYR A 72 -11.21 11.04 -7.72
CA TYR A 72 -12.58 11.53 -7.51
C TYR A 72 -12.63 13.01 -7.12
N ARG A 73 -11.61 13.50 -6.38
CA ARG A 73 -11.53 14.92 -6.02
C ARG A 73 -10.93 15.78 -7.14
N LEU A 74 -10.17 15.19 -8.06
CA LEU A 74 -9.42 15.91 -9.10
C LEU A 74 -10.20 16.08 -10.41
N LEU A 75 -11.20 15.24 -10.66
CA LEU A 75 -12.08 15.23 -11.86
C LEU A 75 -13.50 15.61 -11.49
#